data_AF-A0ABC9EI73-F1
#
_entry.id   AF-A0ABC9EI73-F1
#
_cell.length_a   1.000
_cell.length_b   1.000
_cell.length_c   1.000
_cell.angle_alpha   90.00
_cell.angle_beta   90.00
_cell.angle_gamma   90.00
#
_symmetry.space_group_name_H-M   'P 1'
#
loop_
_entity.id
_entity.type
_entity.pdbx_description
1 polymer ?
#
loop_
_entity_poly.entity_id
_entity_poly.type
_entity_poly.pdbx_seq_one_letter_code
_entity_poly.pdbx_strand_id
1 'polypeptide(L)'
;MDDKELYIFREFLSKETDHGLSYFWFELRYSSKEEKATACVYKLQGDAWSMQTSATTQISGLHSSLLNTLSIVLIDDKVYMGITNHNILVLDLTSSTFSTIKYPNRVLEVGGEIMLSRANGSGVYLVHVTALQLCVWLHRGCDGSMEDWLLLNTIGLRALCANLKISNSTTEDEDDDDDDTDVFIHAVGDNAEFVFLQMYGCVLHLDVRSSTLQKVYGLTVKNAQVSSVHPFFMTWPPIFPALRE
;
A
#
# COMPACT_ATOMS: atom_id res chain seq x y z
N MET A 1 -12.33 32.13 8.90
CA MET A 1 -13.33 31.08 8.64
C MET A 1 -12.48 29.82 8.54
N ASP A 2 -12.31 29.12 9.66
CA ASP A 2 -11.43 27.95 9.77
C ASP A 2 -12.06 26.80 9.00
N ASP A 3 -11.56 26.52 7.79
CA ASP A 3 -11.95 25.30 7.07
C ASP A 3 -11.43 24.09 7.87
N LYS A 4 -12.37 23.33 8.42
CA LYS A 4 -12.11 22.01 9.00
C LYS A 4 -11.83 21.06 7.84
N GLU A 5 -10.57 20.75 7.58
CA GLU A 5 -10.24 19.63 6.69
C GLU A 5 -10.48 18.31 7.42
N LEU A 6 -11.65 17.73 7.17
CA LEU A 6 -11.99 16.37 7.56
C LEU A 6 -11.70 15.45 6.38
N TYR A 7 -10.74 14.56 6.55
CA TYR A 7 -10.40 13.53 5.57
C TYR A 7 -11.15 12.24 5.90
N ILE A 8 -11.81 11.65 4.91
CA ILE A 8 -12.50 10.36 5.06
C ILE A 8 -11.90 9.37 4.08
N PHE A 9 -11.28 8.33 4.61
CA PHE A 9 -10.74 7.24 3.85
C PHE A 9 -11.59 5.99 4.03
N ARG A 10 -11.75 5.23 2.95
CA ARG A 10 -12.60 4.06 2.90
C ARG A 10 -11.88 2.97 2.16
N GLU A 11 -11.89 1.77 2.71
CA GLU A 11 -11.24 0.62 2.09
C GLU A 11 -12.09 -0.63 2.28
N PHE A 12 -12.08 -1.49 1.26
CA PHE A 12 -12.73 -2.79 1.33
C PHE A 12 -11.69 -3.85 1.67
N LEU A 13 -11.84 -4.51 2.81
CA LEU A 13 -10.90 -5.49 3.32
C LEU A 13 -11.52 -6.89 3.29
N SER A 14 -10.69 -7.90 3.04
CA SER A 14 -11.11 -9.29 3.09
C SER A 14 -10.15 -10.14 3.90
N LYS A 15 -10.70 -11.17 4.54
CA LYS A 15 -9.96 -12.15 5.36
C LYS A 15 -10.46 -13.54 5.04
N GLU A 16 -9.55 -14.46 4.74
CA GLU A 16 -9.86 -15.89 4.68
C GLU A 16 -10.06 -16.44 6.10
N THR A 17 -11.08 -17.26 6.27
CA THR A 17 -11.43 -17.94 7.51
C THR A 17 -11.72 -19.41 7.22
N ASP A 18 -11.77 -20.25 8.26
CA ASP A 18 -12.14 -21.67 8.13
C ASP A 18 -13.51 -21.88 7.45
N HIS A 19 -14.37 -20.85 7.45
CA HIS A 19 -15.70 -20.86 6.86
C HIS A 19 -15.79 -20.12 5.52
N GLY A 20 -14.66 -19.77 4.91
CA GLY A 20 -14.58 -19.02 3.65
C GLY A 20 -14.15 -17.55 3.85
N LEU A 21 -14.47 -16.69 2.88
CA LEU A 21 -14.09 -15.27 2.92
C LEU A 21 -15.04 -14.46 3.81
N SER A 22 -14.46 -13.68 4.71
CA SER A 22 -15.13 -12.61 5.45
C SER A 22 -14.76 -11.25 4.84
N TYR A 23 -15.76 -10.37 4.74
CA TYR A 23 -15.61 -9.04 4.16
C TYR A 23 -15.84 -7.95 5.20
N PHE A 24 -15.02 -6.91 5.12
CA PHE A 24 -15.02 -5.79 6.04
C PHE A 24 -15.02 -4.49 5.26
N TRP A 25 -15.79 -3.52 5.75
CA TRP A 25 -15.76 -2.14 5.30
C TRP A 25 -15.03 -1.33 6.36
N PHE A 26 -13.92 -0.72 5.97
CA PHE A 26 -13.12 0.12 6.83
C PHE A 26 -13.36 1.58 6.49
N GLU A 27 -13.56 2.42 7.52
CA GLU A 27 -13.66 3.86 7.38
C GLU A 27 -12.75 4.55 8.40
N LEU A 28 -11.86 5.42 7.94
CA LEU A 28 -11.03 6.27 8.78
C LEU A 28 -11.40 7.74 8.56
N ARG A 29 -11.79 8.41 9.64
CA ARG A 29 -12.04 9.84 9.67
C ARG A 29 -10.89 10.53 10.38
N TYR A 30 -10.21 11.43 9.70
CA TYR A 30 -9.13 12.23 10.27
C TYR A 30 -9.48 13.72 10.27
N SER A 31 -9.29 14.36 11.42
CA SER A 31 -9.42 15.81 11.59
C SER A 31 -8.03 16.39 11.78
N SER A 32 -7.54 17.17 10.80
CA SER A 32 -6.21 17.81 10.89
C SER A 32 -6.13 18.79 12.06
N LYS A 33 -7.20 19.53 12.32
CA LYS A 33 -7.29 20.50 13.43
C LYS A 33 -7.24 19.85 14.80
N GLU A 34 -7.84 18.67 14.95
CA GLU A 34 -7.84 17.95 16.23
C GLU A 34 -6.70 16.94 16.33
N GLU A 35 -5.90 16.77 15.26
CA GLU A 35 -4.92 15.69 15.11
C GLU A 35 -5.50 14.32 15.45
N LYS A 36 -6.78 14.12 15.14
CA LYS A 36 -7.56 13.01 15.67
C LYS A 36 -8.06 12.11 14.55
N ALA A 37 -7.81 10.82 14.71
CA ALA A 37 -8.29 9.78 13.80
C ALA A 37 -9.32 8.88 14.49
N THR A 38 -10.44 8.64 13.82
CA THR A 38 -11.49 7.71 14.24
C THR A 38 -11.66 6.64 13.18
N ALA A 39 -11.41 5.39 13.54
CA ALA A 39 -11.67 4.25 12.67
C ALA A 39 -13.00 3.60 13.02
N CYS A 40 -13.76 3.19 12.00
CA CYS A 40 -14.96 2.38 12.11
C CYS A 40 -14.79 1.17 11.19
N VAL A 41 -15.08 -0.02 11.71
CA VAL A 41 -15.00 -1.27 10.96
C VAL A 41 -16.35 -1.94 10.97
N TYR A 42 -16.85 -2.29 9.80
CA TYR A 42 -18.10 -3.01 9.62
C TYR A 42 -17.82 -4.37 9.01
N LYS A 43 -18.54 -5.41 9.42
CA LYS A 43 -18.44 -6.76 8.90
C LYS A 43 -19.73 -7.13 8.18
N LEU A 44 -19.60 -7.73 6.99
CA LEU A 44 -20.74 -8.26 6.23
C LEU A 44 -21.20 -9.58 6.87
N GLN A 45 -22.48 -9.65 7.26
CA GLN A 45 -23.10 -10.84 7.87
C GLN A 45 -24.54 -10.97 7.35
N GLY A 46 -24.87 -12.12 6.76
CA GLY A 46 -26.23 -12.39 6.27
C GLY A 46 -26.75 -11.29 5.34
N ASP A 47 -25.92 -10.87 4.38
CA ASP A 47 -26.18 -9.81 3.40
C ASP A 47 -26.37 -8.38 3.98
N ALA A 48 -26.04 -8.17 5.26
CA ALA A 48 -26.10 -6.87 5.90
C ALA A 48 -24.75 -6.44 6.49
N TRP A 49 -24.42 -5.15 6.37
CA TRP A 49 -23.26 -4.56 7.03
C TRP A 49 -23.60 -4.22 8.49
N SER A 50 -22.78 -4.72 9.42
CA SER A 50 -22.93 -4.45 10.86
C SER A 50 -21.63 -3.86 11.41
N MET A 51 -21.74 -2.82 12.26
CA MET A 51 -20.56 -2.25 12.89
C MET A 51 -19.95 -3.28 13.86
N GLN A 52 -18.69 -3.61 13.65
CA GLN A 52 -17.93 -4.51 14.50
C GLN A 52 -17.22 -3.74 15.61
N THR A 53 -16.55 -2.65 15.27
CA THR A 53 -15.81 -1.83 16.23
C THR A 53 -15.65 -0.39 15.75
N SER A 54 -15.42 0.51 16.70
CA SER A 54 -14.92 1.85 16.45
C SER A 54 -13.90 2.23 17.52
N ALA A 55 -12.82 2.87 17.10
CA ALA A 55 -11.77 3.33 18.00
C ALA A 55 -11.31 4.72 17.58
N THR A 56 -10.75 5.46 18.53
CA THR A 56 -10.22 6.80 18.30
C THR A 56 -8.80 6.90 18.82
N THR A 57 -7.93 7.61 18.11
CA THR A 57 -6.57 7.92 18.55
C THR A 57 -6.13 9.30 18.10
N GLN A 58 -5.03 9.77 18.67
CA GLN A 58 -4.30 10.96 18.23
C GLN A 58 -3.21 10.55 17.24
N ILE A 59 -3.12 11.27 16.12
CA ILE A 59 -2.07 11.13 15.12
C ILE A 59 -1.52 12.50 14.71
N SER A 60 -0.21 12.67 14.86
CA SER A 60 0.49 13.89 14.48
C SER A 60 0.77 13.89 12.98
N GLY A 61 -0.28 14.22 12.21
CA GLY A 61 -0.24 14.33 10.75
C GLY A 61 -0.44 13.01 10.00
N LEU A 62 -0.84 13.14 8.73
CA LEU A 62 -0.92 12.04 7.78
C LEU A 62 0.34 12.00 6.90
N HIS A 63 0.68 10.80 6.46
CA HIS A 63 1.62 10.60 5.37
C HIS A 63 1.01 11.13 4.08
N SER A 64 1.72 12.06 3.44
CA SER A 64 1.35 12.59 2.13
C SER A 64 1.91 11.65 1.06
N SER A 65 1.11 10.69 0.60
CA SER A 65 1.38 10.01 -0.69
C SER A 65 0.75 10.84 -1.81
N LEU A 66 1.49 11.05 -2.90
CA LEU A 66 1.00 11.79 -4.07
C LEU A 66 -0.14 11.05 -4.80
N LEU A 67 -0.30 9.74 -4.54
CA LEU A 67 -1.38 8.92 -5.10
C LEU A 67 -2.67 8.96 -4.27
N ASN A 68 -2.70 9.64 -3.12
CA ASN A 68 -3.81 9.61 -2.16
C ASN A 68 -4.26 8.18 -1.77
N THR A 69 -3.41 7.18 -2.00
CA THR A 69 -3.74 5.78 -1.73
C THR A 69 -3.27 5.45 -0.32
N LEU A 70 -4.19 5.02 0.55
CA LEU A 70 -3.78 4.54 1.86
C LEU A 70 -3.33 3.10 1.76
N SER A 71 -2.17 2.83 2.34
CA SER A 71 -1.70 1.47 2.50
C SER A 71 -2.37 0.81 3.71
N ILE A 72 -3.44 0.05 3.49
CA ILE A 72 -4.20 -0.62 4.56
C ILE A 72 -4.30 -2.12 4.31
N VAL A 73 -3.99 -2.93 5.32
CA VAL A 73 -4.15 -4.40 5.25
C VAL A 73 -4.79 -4.96 6.52
N LEU A 74 -5.65 -5.97 6.36
CA LEU A 74 -6.21 -6.74 7.46
C LEU A 74 -5.43 -8.06 7.59
N ILE A 75 -4.79 -8.26 8.74
CA ILE A 75 -4.05 -9.49 9.08
C ILE A 75 -4.61 -9.97 10.42
N ASP A 76 -5.08 -11.21 10.46
CA ASP A 76 -5.83 -11.75 11.59
C ASP A 76 -6.96 -10.79 12.02
N ASP A 77 -6.97 -10.32 13.27
CA ASP A 77 -7.96 -9.37 13.79
C ASP A 77 -7.34 -7.98 13.99
N LYS A 78 -6.35 -7.63 13.17
CA LYS A 78 -5.64 -6.34 13.23
C LYS A 78 -5.60 -5.67 11.86
N VAL A 79 -5.99 -4.40 11.84
CA VAL A 79 -5.89 -3.54 10.65
C VAL A 79 -4.61 -2.72 10.78
N TYR A 80 -3.70 -2.88 9.82
CA TYR A 80 -2.43 -2.16 9.73
C TYR A 80 -2.56 -1.05 8.71
N MET A 81 -2.07 0.14 9.07
CA MET A 81 -2.27 1.38 8.32
C MET A 81 -0.94 2.13 8.17
N GLY A 82 -0.38 2.12 6.96
CA GLY A 82 0.80 2.88 6.57
C GLY A 82 0.44 4.32 6.22
N ILE A 83 -0.14 5.04 7.19
CA ILE A 83 -0.80 6.34 6.95
C ILE A 83 -0.15 7.51 7.70
N THR A 84 0.87 7.24 8.51
CA THR A 84 1.63 8.27 9.25
C THR A 84 3.06 8.29 8.75
N ASN A 85 3.78 9.39 8.99
CA ASN A 85 5.16 9.57 8.52
C ASN A 85 6.17 8.66 9.22
N HIS A 86 5.87 8.21 10.44
CA HIS A 86 6.88 7.59 11.30
C HIS A 86 6.55 6.17 11.73
N ASN A 87 5.27 5.83 11.70
CA ASN A 87 4.79 4.56 12.22
C ASN A 87 3.67 3.98 11.36
N ILE A 88 3.54 2.67 11.42
CA ILE A 88 2.32 1.96 11.05
C ILE A 88 1.37 2.07 12.23
N LEU A 89 0.17 2.56 11.97
CA LEU A 89 -0.91 2.54 12.95
C LEU A 89 -1.61 1.17 12.89
N VAL A 90 -1.84 0.56 14.04
CA VAL A 90 -2.48 -0.77 14.12
C VAL A 90 -3.74 -0.65 14.95
N LEU A 91 -4.87 -1.06 14.40
CA LEU A 91 -6.13 -1.19 15.12
C LEU A 91 -6.39 -2.66 15.41
N ASP A 92 -6.44 -3.03 16.68
CA ASP A 92 -6.87 -4.35 17.12
C ASP A 92 -8.40 -4.38 17.20
N LEU A 93 -9.02 -5.23 16.38
CA LEU A 93 -10.48 -5.36 16.29
C LEU A 93 -11.08 -6.06 17.51
N THR A 94 -10.29 -6.82 18.27
CA THR A 94 -10.75 -7.55 19.46
C THR A 94 -10.82 -6.61 20.65
N SER A 95 -9.75 -5.85 20.91
CA SER A 95 -9.72 -4.89 22.01
C SER A 95 -10.29 -3.52 21.65
N SER A 96 -10.48 -3.23 20.36
CA SER A 96 -10.89 -1.91 19.86
C SER A 96 -9.90 -0.81 20.25
N THR A 97 -8.61 -1.11 20.22
CA THR A 97 -7.54 -0.20 20.63
C THR A 97 -6.51 0.00 19.53
N PHE A 98 -5.93 1.19 19.49
CA PHE A 98 -4.80 1.49 18.63
C PHE A 98 -3.46 1.19 19.30
N SER A 99 -2.51 0.75 18.49
CA SER A 99 -1.07 0.70 18.81
C SER A 99 -0.27 1.16 17.59
N THR A 100 1.05 1.28 17.74
CA THR A 100 1.94 1.73 16.67
C THR A 100 3.14 0.80 16.53
N ILE A 101 3.61 0.66 15.30
CA ILE A 101 4.87 -0.02 14.96
C ILE A 101 5.73 1.01 14.25
N LYS A 102 6.96 1.22 14.72
CA LYS A 102 7.88 2.16 14.07
C LYS A 102 8.32 1.62 12.71
N TYR A 103 8.47 2.49 11.71
CA TYR A 103 9.12 2.07 10.46
C TYR A 103 10.59 1.72 10.70
N PRO A 104 11.21 0.89 9.83
CA PRO A 104 12.64 0.69 9.88
C PRO A 104 13.39 2.00 9.59
N ASN A 105 14.49 2.26 10.31
CA ASN A 105 15.24 3.54 10.31
C ASN A 105 15.45 4.18 8.93
N ARG A 106 15.70 3.37 7.89
CA ARG A 106 16.00 3.84 6.54
C ARG A 106 14.81 4.42 5.79
N VAL A 107 13.57 4.09 6.18
CA VAL A 107 12.35 4.57 5.53
C VAL A 107 12.03 6.01 5.95
N LEU A 108 12.44 6.41 7.15
CA LEU A 108 12.11 7.70 7.77
C LEU A 108 12.89 8.89 7.21
N GLU A 109 14.08 8.66 6.65
CA GLU A 109 15.03 9.72 6.30
C GLU A 109 14.93 10.18 4.85
N VAL A 110 14.32 9.39 3.96
CA VAL A 110 14.49 9.56 2.50
C VAL A 110 13.16 9.86 1.78
N GLY A 111 12.02 9.84 2.47
CA GLY A 111 10.71 9.96 1.83
C GLY A 111 10.42 8.76 0.91
N GLY A 112 9.50 8.93 -0.03
CA GLY A 112 9.12 7.91 -1.01
C GLY A 112 7.78 7.22 -0.73
N GLU A 113 7.45 6.25 -1.58
CA GLU A 113 6.18 5.54 -1.53
C GLU A 113 6.30 4.26 -0.70
N ILE A 114 5.25 3.96 0.07
CA ILE A 114 5.17 2.74 0.88
C ILE A 114 3.88 1.99 0.59
N MET A 115 3.94 0.66 0.69
CA MET A 115 2.75 -0.17 0.70
C MET A 115 2.96 -1.41 1.56
N LEU A 116 1.93 -1.74 2.33
CA LEU A 116 1.87 -2.88 3.22
C LEU A 116 1.31 -4.07 2.48
N SER A 117 1.77 -5.25 2.85
CA SER A 117 1.25 -6.51 2.34
C SER A 117 1.17 -7.55 3.46
N ARG A 118 0.26 -8.50 3.31
CA ARG A 118 0.06 -9.59 4.28
C ARG A 118 1.20 -10.58 4.17
N ALA A 119 1.72 -11.06 5.30
CA ALA A 119 2.61 -12.21 5.31
C ALA A 119 1.82 -13.51 5.52
N ASN A 120 2.35 -14.63 5.01
CA ASN A 120 1.83 -15.95 5.34
C ASN A 120 2.00 -16.19 6.85
N GLY A 121 0.88 -16.28 7.56
CA GLY A 121 0.84 -16.38 9.02
C GLY A 121 0.77 -15.01 9.70
N SER A 122 1.42 -14.86 10.86
CA SER A 122 1.43 -13.62 11.61
C SER A 122 2.58 -12.71 11.15
N GLY A 123 2.27 -11.62 10.45
CA GLY A 123 3.26 -10.61 10.10
C GLY A 123 2.81 -9.68 8.98
N VAL A 124 3.54 -8.57 8.83
CA VAL A 124 3.28 -7.57 7.81
C VAL A 124 4.55 -7.27 7.03
N TYR A 125 4.41 -7.23 5.71
CA TYR A 125 5.43 -6.73 4.81
C TYR A 125 5.28 -5.23 4.63
N LEU A 126 6.42 -4.54 4.56
CA LEU A 126 6.53 -3.15 4.14
C LEU A 126 7.39 -3.11 2.88
N VAL A 127 6.76 -2.74 1.77
CA VAL A 127 7.46 -2.39 0.53
C VAL A 127 7.65 -0.89 0.53
N HIS A 128 8.89 -0.45 0.37
CA HIS A 128 9.27 0.96 0.29
C HIS A 128 10.06 1.20 -0.97
N VAL A 129 9.74 2.27 -1.69
CA VAL A 129 10.49 2.70 -2.87
C VAL A 129 10.96 4.13 -2.66
N THR A 130 12.26 4.32 -2.83
CA THR A 130 12.92 5.63 -2.82
C THR A 130 14.09 5.63 -3.78
N ALA A 131 14.33 6.73 -4.50
CA ALA A 131 15.47 6.90 -5.42
C ALA A 131 15.71 5.68 -6.34
N LEU A 132 14.63 5.18 -6.98
CA LEU A 132 14.66 4.00 -7.86
C LEU A 132 15.18 2.70 -7.20
N GLN A 133 15.14 2.62 -5.87
CA GLN A 133 15.47 1.43 -5.12
C GLN A 133 14.25 0.95 -4.33
N LEU A 134 13.88 -0.31 -4.55
CA LEU A 134 12.80 -0.97 -3.83
C LEU A 134 13.37 -1.82 -2.70
N CYS A 135 12.85 -1.65 -1.48
CA CYS A 135 13.19 -2.46 -0.32
C CYS A 135 11.95 -3.19 0.19
N VAL A 136 12.12 -4.46 0.55
CA VAL A 136 11.06 -5.28 1.16
C VAL A 136 11.48 -5.66 2.57
N TRP A 137 10.72 -5.18 3.55
CA TRP A 137 10.92 -5.46 4.97
C TRP A 137 9.79 -6.35 5.49
N LEU A 138 10.10 -7.21 6.45
CA LEU A 138 9.14 -8.07 7.13
C LEU A 138 9.17 -7.82 8.63
N HIS A 139 8.01 -7.53 9.21
CA HIS A 139 7.82 -7.43 10.65
C HIS A 139 7.11 -8.69 11.16
N ARG A 140 7.77 -9.43 12.06
CA ARG A 140 7.22 -10.65 12.71
C ARG A 140 6.97 -10.49 14.22
N GLY A 141 7.29 -9.32 14.78
CA GLY A 141 7.31 -9.06 16.23
C GLY A 141 5.93 -8.83 16.87
N CYS A 142 5.88 -8.98 18.20
CA CYS A 142 4.69 -8.78 19.04
C CYS A 142 4.73 -7.48 19.85
N ASP A 143 5.89 -6.85 19.98
CA ASP A 143 6.21 -5.78 20.94
C ASP A 143 6.50 -4.41 20.28
N GLY A 144 6.42 -4.31 18.96
CA GLY A 144 6.50 -3.04 18.23
C GLY A 144 7.89 -2.39 18.31
N SER A 145 8.91 -3.21 18.58
CA SER A 145 10.30 -2.78 18.66
C SER A 145 10.86 -2.56 17.25
N MET A 146 11.85 -1.69 17.13
CA MET A 146 12.47 -1.42 15.84
C MET A 146 13.39 -2.56 15.37
N GLU A 147 13.79 -3.45 16.28
CA GLU A 147 14.63 -4.64 16.00
C GLU A 147 13.82 -5.78 15.37
N ASP A 148 12.49 -5.62 15.26
CA ASP A 148 11.58 -6.65 14.77
C ASP A 148 11.47 -6.69 13.24
N TRP A 149 12.12 -5.75 12.54
CA TRP A 149 12.14 -5.65 11.09
C TRP A 149 13.32 -6.38 10.46
N LEU A 150 13.00 -7.29 9.53
CA LEU A 150 13.98 -8.00 8.71
C LEU A 150 13.94 -7.49 7.27
N LEU A 151 15.05 -6.95 6.76
CA LEU A 151 15.21 -6.64 5.34
C LEU A 151 15.37 -7.93 4.54
N LEU A 152 14.41 -8.23 3.67
CA LEU A 152 14.46 -9.43 2.83
C LEU A 152 15.04 -9.16 1.46
N ASN A 153 14.78 -7.99 0.88
CA ASN A 153 15.20 -7.70 -0.48
C ASN A 153 15.52 -6.20 -0.68
N THR A 154 16.50 -5.95 -1.55
CA THR A 154 16.84 -4.63 -2.08
C THR A 154 17.03 -4.77 -3.59
N ILE A 155 16.16 -4.13 -4.36
CA ILE A 155 16.10 -4.22 -5.81
C ILE A 155 16.35 -2.85 -6.42
N GLY A 156 17.37 -2.73 -7.26
CA GLY A 156 17.63 -1.51 -8.04
C GLY A 156 16.77 -1.47 -9.32
N LEU A 157 15.78 -0.59 -9.36
CA LEU A 157 14.82 -0.47 -10.47
C LEU A 157 15.48 0.06 -11.75
N ARG A 158 16.48 0.95 -11.62
CA ARG A 158 17.22 1.52 -12.76
C ARG A 158 17.84 0.44 -13.65
N ALA A 159 18.54 -0.52 -13.05
CA ALA A 159 19.19 -1.61 -13.78
C ALA A 159 18.17 -2.52 -14.49
N LEU A 160 17.04 -2.79 -13.84
CA LEU A 160 15.97 -3.58 -14.42
C LEU A 160 15.29 -2.87 -15.60
N CYS A 161 15.06 -1.56 -15.51
CA CYS A 161 14.52 -0.75 -16.59
C CYS A 161 15.46 -0.69 -17.80
N ALA A 162 16.76 -0.52 -17.55
CA ALA A 162 17.77 -0.52 -18.61
C ALA A 162 17.77 -1.83 -19.42
N ASN A 163 17.60 -2.98 -18.75
CA ASN A 163 17.50 -4.29 -19.41
C ASN A 163 16.27 -4.41 -20.32
N LEU A 164 15.17 -3.74 -19.97
CA LEU A 164 13.96 -3.67 -20.77
C LEU A 164 13.98 -2.56 -21.82
N LYS A 165 15.07 -1.78 -21.90
CA LYS A 165 15.17 -0.56 -22.72
C LYS A 165 14.05 0.44 -22.44
N ILE A 166 13.63 0.51 -21.18
CA ILE A 166 12.69 1.52 -20.69
C ILE A 166 13.54 2.71 -20.23
N SER A 167 13.36 3.85 -20.87
CA SER A 167 14.06 5.10 -20.57
C SER A 167 13.09 6.26 -20.51
N ASN A 168 13.53 7.38 -19.91
CA ASN A 168 12.77 8.61 -19.73
C ASN A 168 12.53 9.40 -21.05
N SER A 169 12.25 8.74 -22.17
CA SER A 169 12.15 9.39 -23.48
C SER A 169 10.82 10.10 -23.68
N THR A 170 10.56 11.12 -22.87
CA THR A 170 9.51 12.12 -23.12
C THR A 170 9.97 13.53 -22.74
N THR A 171 11.18 13.94 -23.13
CA THR A 171 11.50 15.30 -23.62
C THR A 171 12.98 15.36 -24.04
N GLU A 172 13.24 16.10 -25.12
CA GLU A 172 14.57 16.48 -25.58
C GLU A 172 15.13 17.58 -24.67
N ASP A 173 15.53 17.26 -23.44
CA ASP A 173 16.34 18.15 -22.62
C ASP A 173 17.43 17.30 -21.96
N GLU A 174 18.64 17.34 -22.53
CA GLU A 174 19.80 16.51 -22.18
C GLU A 174 20.54 16.98 -20.91
N ASP A 175 19.88 17.71 -19.99
CA ASP A 175 20.56 18.36 -18.85
C ASP A 175 19.92 18.12 -17.46
N ASP A 176 18.90 17.27 -17.31
CA ASP A 176 18.35 16.97 -15.99
C ASP A 176 19.03 15.75 -15.36
N ASP A 177 19.84 16.01 -14.33
CA ASP A 177 20.40 15.01 -13.42
C ASP A 177 19.29 14.05 -12.94
N ASP A 178 19.48 12.79 -13.31
CA ASP A 178 18.50 11.72 -13.45
C ASP A 178 17.99 11.14 -12.11
N ASP A 179 17.71 11.96 -11.09
CA ASP A 179 17.34 11.50 -9.73
C ASP A 179 15.89 11.82 -9.31
N ASP A 180 15.14 12.59 -10.11
CA ASP A 180 13.75 13.01 -9.79
C ASP A 180 12.69 12.19 -10.55
N THR A 181 12.97 10.90 -10.80
CA THR A 181 11.93 10.01 -11.35
C THR A 181 10.94 9.66 -10.26
N ASP A 182 9.75 10.24 -10.33
CA ASP A 182 8.61 9.83 -9.50
C ASP A 182 8.29 8.34 -9.71
N VAL A 183 8.40 7.55 -8.65
CA VAL A 183 8.01 6.15 -8.63
C VAL A 183 6.82 5.94 -7.71
N PHE A 184 5.76 5.37 -8.25
CA PHE A 184 4.51 5.14 -7.56
C PHE A 184 4.25 3.66 -7.35
N ILE A 185 3.91 3.24 -6.13
CA ILE A 185 3.46 1.87 -5.84
C ILE A 185 1.94 1.83 -5.97
N HIS A 186 1.43 1.06 -6.92
CA HIS A 186 0.00 0.91 -7.14
C HIS A 186 -0.60 -0.26 -6.36
N ALA A 187 0.12 -1.37 -6.28
CA ALA A 187 -0.32 -2.56 -5.57
C ALA A 187 0.86 -3.44 -5.18
N VAL A 188 0.71 -4.17 -4.08
CA VAL A 188 1.64 -5.21 -3.64
C VAL A 188 0.85 -6.49 -3.42
N GLY A 189 1.31 -7.59 -4.02
CA GLY A 189 0.72 -8.91 -3.82
C GLY A 189 0.94 -9.42 -2.40
N ASP A 190 0.17 -10.42 -1.97
CA ASP A 190 0.43 -11.08 -0.70
C ASP A 190 1.86 -11.63 -0.65
N ASN A 191 2.42 -11.71 0.55
CA ASN A 191 3.81 -12.08 0.81
C ASN A 191 4.86 -11.17 0.16
N ALA A 192 4.44 -9.99 -0.31
CA ALA A 192 5.24 -9.12 -1.17
C ALA A 192 5.86 -9.88 -2.35
N GLU A 193 5.12 -10.84 -2.94
CA GLU A 193 5.63 -11.68 -4.02
C GLU A 193 5.79 -10.91 -5.35
N PHE A 194 4.92 -9.92 -5.59
CA PHE A 194 4.99 -9.01 -6.71
C PHE A 194 4.61 -7.58 -6.32
N VAL A 195 5.05 -6.62 -7.12
CA VAL A 195 4.74 -5.19 -6.96
C VAL A 195 4.35 -4.59 -8.31
N PHE A 196 3.27 -3.80 -8.34
CA PHE A 196 2.94 -2.95 -9.47
C PHE A 196 3.45 -1.53 -9.23
N LEU A 197 4.32 -1.07 -10.13
CA LEU A 197 4.98 0.23 -10.06
C LEU A 197 4.57 1.08 -11.26
N GLN A 198 4.46 2.39 -11.07
CA GLN A 198 4.42 3.36 -12.18
C GLN A 198 5.67 4.21 -12.16
N MET A 199 6.38 4.23 -13.28
CA MET A 199 7.58 5.05 -13.54
C MET A 199 7.85 5.09 -15.05
N TYR A 200 8.56 6.10 -15.54
CA TYR A 200 8.89 6.28 -16.97
C TYR A 200 7.70 6.08 -17.92
N GLY A 201 6.53 6.65 -17.56
CA GLY A 201 5.33 6.58 -18.39
C GLY A 201 4.77 5.16 -18.59
N CYS A 202 5.07 4.21 -17.70
CA CYS A 202 4.59 2.84 -17.79
C CYS A 202 4.09 2.33 -16.44
N VAL A 203 3.19 1.33 -16.46
CA VAL A 203 2.98 0.45 -15.31
C VAL A 203 3.77 -0.83 -15.53
N LEU A 204 4.50 -1.22 -14.49
CA LEU A 204 5.42 -2.32 -14.46
C LEU A 204 4.97 -3.33 -13.41
N HIS A 205 5.04 -4.60 -13.75
CA HIS A 205 4.94 -5.71 -12.82
C HIS A 205 6.36 -6.18 -12.46
N LEU A 206 6.69 -6.15 -11.19
CA LEU A 206 7.94 -6.68 -10.65
C LEU A 206 7.65 -7.96 -9.87
N ASP A 207 8.19 -9.10 -10.30
CA ASP A 207 8.33 -10.28 -9.44
C ASP A 207 9.50 -10.03 -8.47
N VAL A 208 9.20 -9.98 -7.18
CA VAL A 208 10.17 -9.63 -6.14
C VAL A 208 11.18 -10.75 -5.94
N ARG A 209 10.77 -12.01 -6.09
CA ARG A 209 11.63 -13.17 -5.82
C ARG A 209 12.67 -13.36 -6.91
N SER A 210 12.27 -13.22 -8.17
CA SER A 210 13.17 -13.36 -9.32
C SER A 210 13.78 -12.03 -9.77
N SER A 211 13.43 -10.92 -9.11
CA SER A 211 13.81 -9.56 -9.51
C SER A 211 13.54 -9.31 -11.00
N THR A 212 12.44 -9.85 -11.51
CA THR A 212 12.09 -9.78 -12.93
C THR A 212 11.03 -8.73 -13.16
N LEU A 213 11.32 -7.79 -14.04
CA LEU A 213 10.46 -6.68 -14.37
C LEU A 213 9.77 -6.93 -15.71
N GLN A 214 8.49 -6.59 -15.81
CA GLN A 214 7.70 -6.70 -17.03
C GLN A 214 6.84 -5.44 -17.19
N LYS A 215 6.79 -4.90 -18.41
CA LYS A 215 5.86 -3.82 -18.74
C LYS A 215 4.48 -4.41 -18.98
N VAL A 216 3.50 -3.97 -18.20
CA VAL A 216 2.10 -4.43 -18.32
C VAL A 216 1.19 -3.40 -18.95
N TYR A 217 1.53 -2.12 -18.86
CA TYR A 217 0.76 -1.04 -19.48
C TYR A 217 1.66 0.16 -19.83
N GLY A 218 1.35 0.85 -20.92
CA GLY A 218 2.01 2.11 -21.31
C GLY A 218 1.04 3.28 -21.16
N LEU A 219 1.48 4.34 -20.49
CA LEU A 219 0.71 5.57 -20.37
C LEU A 219 0.73 6.33 -21.70
N THR A 220 -0.32 7.10 -21.93
CA THR A 220 -0.41 7.99 -23.09
C THR A 220 -0.51 9.42 -22.59
N VAL A 221 -0.24 10.40 -23.45
CA VAL A 221 -0.38 11.83 -23.11
C VAL A 221 -1.77 12.17 -22.54
N LYS A 222 -2.81 11.43 -22.95
CA LYS A 222 -4.19 11.61 -22.45
C LYS A 222 -4.45 10.94 -21.10
N ASN A 223 -3.68 9.91 -20.75
CA ASN A 223 -3.78 9.13 -19.51
C ASN A 223 -2.42 9.13 -18.84
N ALA A 224 -1.98 10.30 -18.36
CA ALA A 224 -0.65 10.49 -17.79
C ALA A 224 -0.46 9.77 -16.43
N GLN A 225 -1.53 9.29 -15.81
CA GLN A 225 -1.48 8.56 -14.54
C GLN A 225 -2.56 7.48 -14.49
N VAL A 226 -2.22 6.33 -13.91
CA VAL A 226 -3.21 5.31 -13.55
C VAL A 226 -3.80 5.67 -12.19
N SER A 227 -5.13 5.61 -12.06
CA SER A 227 -5.79 5.94 -10.79
C SER A 227 -5.74 4.82 -9.76
N SER A 228 -5.80 3.56 -10.19
CA SER A 228 -5.74 2.39 -9.32
C SER A 228 -5.40 1.12 -10.09
N VAL A 229 -4.72 0.18 -9.44
CA VAL A 229 -4.47 -1.17 -9.95
C VAL A 229 -4.97 -2.16 -8.91
N HIS A 230 -5.85 -3.07 -9.32
CA HIS A 230 -6.41 -4.09 -8.44
C HIS A 230 -5.98 -5.47 -8.95
N PRO A 231 -4.99 -6.13 -8.32
CA PRO A 231 -4.66 -7.51 -8.65
C PRO A 231 -5.79 -8.43 -8.21
N PHE A 232 -6.17 -9.38 -9.05
CA PHE A 232 -7.13 -10.43 -8.70
C PHE A 232 -6.70 -11.76 -9.31
N PHE A 233 -6.94 -12.84 -8.58
CA PHE A 233 -6.69 -14.20 -9.06
C PHE A 233 -7.97 -14.80 -9.64
N MET A 234 -7.85 -15.50 -10.76
CA MET A 234 -8.94 -16.27 -11.37
C MET A 234 -8.46 -17.68 -11.70
N THR A 235 -9.39 -18.64 -11.72
CA THR A 235 -9.13 -19.93 -12.34
C THR A 235 -8.81 -19.72 -13.81
N TRP A 236 -7.77 -20.38 -14.29
CA TRP A 236 -7.39 -20.33 -15.70
C TRP A 236 -8.15 -21.41 -16.49
N PRO A 237 -8.75 -21.09 -17.66
CA PRO A 237 -8.84 -19.76 -18.27
C PRO A 237 -9.88 -18.87 -17.56
N PRO A 238 -9.65 -17.55 -17.47
CA PRO A 238 -10.60 -16.64 -16.85
C PRO A 238 -11.92 -16.64 -17.63
N ILE A 239 -13.02 -16.79 -16.92
CA ILE A 239 -14.37 -16.69 -17.49
C ILE A 239 -14.93 -15.33 -17.11
N PHE A 240 -15.04 -14.43 -18.09
CA PHE A 240 -15.66 -13.13 -17.89
C PHE A 240 -17.17 -13.23 -18.12
N PRO A 241 -18.01 -12.62 -17.25
CA PRO A 241 -19.44 -12.53 -17.52
C PRO A 241 -19.66 -11.73 -18.82
N ALA A 242 -20.62 -12.17 -19.64
CA ALA A 242 -21.03 -11.38 -20.80
C ALA A 242 -21.55 -10.03 -20.32
N LEU A 243 -20.99 -8.93 -20.85
CA LEU A 243 -21.52 -7.59 -20.61
C LEU A 243 -22.96 -7.58 -21.09
N ARG A 244 -23.90 -7.28 -20.19
CA ARG A 244 -25.26 -6.97 -20.60
C ARG A 244 -25.26 -5.54 -21.12
N GLU A 245 -25.63 -5.37 -22.38
CA GLU A 245 -25.91 -4.06 -23.01
C GLU A 245 -27.07 -3.35 -22.31
#